data_AF-A0A6A4RFR4-F1
#
_entry.id   AF-A0A6A4RFR4-F1
#
_cell.length_a   1.000
_cell.length_b   1.000
_cell.length_c   1.000
_cell.angle_alpha   90.00
_cell.angle_beta   90.00
_cell.angle_gamma   90.00
#
_symmetry.space_group_name_H-M   'P 1'
#
loop_
_entity.id
_entity.type
_entity.pdbx_description
1 polymer ?
#
loop_
_entity_poly.entity_id
_entity_poly.type
_entity_poly.pdbx_seq_one_letter_code
_entity_poly.pdbx_strand_id
1 'polypeptide(L)'
;MSNYSDQLDQLNDGTLDAGKFKHLDHIGVAYEALKRESFFDAMATVANGITAAASRAGAPDKFNATITLAFMCEIAERMEARNFPDADSFIAANPDLLSGSVLAQYSEGRAVSARARRIALLPDLARSA
;
A
#
# COMPACT_ATOMS: atom_id res chain seq x y z
N MET A 1 3.63 -18.87 -8.30
CA MET A 1 3.71 -17.43 -8.61
C MET A 1 2.43 -16.81 -8.12
N SER A 2 2.52 -15.78 -7.29
CA SER A 2 1.36 -15.07 -6.78
C SER A 2 0.64 -14.30 -7.90
N ASN A 3 -0.64 -14.02 -7.70
CA ASN A 3 -1.53 -13.40 -8.69
C ASN A 3 -1.69 -11.88 -8.49
N TYR A 4 -0.71 -11.21 -7.89
CA TYR A 4 -0.79 -9.77 -7.58
C TYR A 4 -1.05 -8.90 -8.81
N SER A 5 -0.52 -9.31 -9.96
CA SER A 5 -0.81 -8.72 -11.27
C SER A 5 -2.31 -8.68 -11.55
N ASP A 6 -2.97 -9.83 -11.41
CA ASP A 6 -4.40 -9.98 -11.69
C ASP A 6 -5.22 -9.28 -10.61
N GLN A 7 -4.75 -9.28 -9.35
CA GLN A 7 -5.39 -8.54 -8.26
C GLN A 7 -5.33 -7.03 -8.48
N LEU A 8 -4.25 -6.50 -9.08
CA LEU A 8 -4.17 -5.09 -9.47
C LEU A 8 -5.20 -4.76 -10.55
N ASP A 9 -5.33 -5.62 -11.57
CA ASP A 9 -6.33 -5.42 -12.63
C ASP A 9 -7.76 -5.49 -12.05
N GLN A 10 -8.02 -6.45 -11.15
CA GLN A 10 -9.29 -6.57 -10.41
C GLN A 10 -9.57 -5.39 -9.48
N LEU A 11 -8.52 -4.82 -8.88
CA LEU A 11 -8.65 -3.62 -8.05
C LEU A 11 -9.13 -2.45 -8.91
N ASN A 12 -8.56 -2.31 -10.10
CA ASN A 12 -8.82 -1.23 -11.04
C ASN A 12 -10.19 -1.33 -11.72
N ASP A 13 -10.58 -2.52 -12.17
CA ASP A 13 -11.88 -2.75 -12.82
C ASP A 13 -13.05 -2.91 -11.83
N GLY A 14 -12.74 -3.00 -10.54
CA GLY A 14 -13.70 -3.08 -9.46
C GLY A 14 -14.22 -4.47 -9.13
N THR A 15 -13.64 -5.53 -9.72
CA THR A 15 -14.04 -6.93 -9.50
C THR A 15 -13.35 -7.58 -8.30
N LEU A 16 -12.37 -6.91 -7.68
CA LEU A 16 -11.65 -7.44 -6.52
C LEU A 16 -12.58 -7.72 -5.33
N ASP A 17 -12.46 -8.92 -4.77
CA ASP A 17 -13.11 -9.34 -3.52
C ASP A 17 -12.37 -8.77 -2.30
N ALA A 18 -12.86 -7.64 -1.80
CA ALA A 18 -12.28 -6.97 -0.62
C ALA A 18 -12.29 -7.84 0.65
N GLY A 19 -13.14 -8.87 0.74
CA GLY A 19 -13.16 -9.79 1.89
C GLY A 19 -11.96 -10.75 1.92
N LYS A 20 -11.29 -10.94 0.78
CA LYS A 20 -10.10 -11.78 0.64
C LYS A 20 -8.81 -10.98 0.48
N PHE A 21 -8.91 -9.67 0.32
CA PHE A 21 -7.77 -8.78 0.12
C PHE A 21 -7.10 -8.46 1.46
N LYS A 22 -5.98 -9.13 1.74
CA LYS A 22 -5.23 -9.04 2.99
C LYS A 22 -4.07 -8.06 2.86
N HIS A 23 -3.41 -7.79 4.00
CA HIS A 23 -2.25 -6.90 4.07
C HIS A 23 -1.11 -7.29 3.12
N LEU A 24 -0.84 -8.60 3.00
CA LEU A 24 0.15 -9.13 2.06
C LEU A 24 -0.21 -8.77 0.60
N ASP A 25 -1.48 -8.91 0.23
CA ASP A 25 -1.96 -8.61 -1.11
C ASP A 25 -1.83 -7.11 -1.43
N HIS A 26 -2.05 -6.22 -0.44
CA HIS A 26 -1.81 -4.78 -0.62
C HIS A 26 -0.36 -4.48 -1.03
N ILE A 27 0.62 -5.13 -0.40
CA ILE A 27 2.04 -4.93 -0.71
C ILE A 27 2.36 -5.44 -2.12
N GLY A 28 1.88 -6.64 -2.47
CA GLY A 28 2.09 -7.21 -3.80
C GLY A 28 1.46 -6.38 -4.91
N VAL A 29 0.21 -5.93 -4.73
CA VAL A 29 -0.48 -5.05 -5.68
C VAL A 29 0.21 -3.69 -5.82
N ALA A 30 0.69 -3.11 -4.71
CA ALA A 30 1.46 -1.87 -4.75
C ALA A 30 2.78 -2.03 -5.52
N TYR A 31 3.50 -3.13 -5.31
CA TYR A 31 4.69 -3.48 -6.09
C TYR A 31 4.40 -3.59 -7.59
N GLU A 32 3.34 -4.31 -7.96
CA GLU A 32 2.96 -4.48 -9.37
C GLU A 32 2.55 -3.15 -10.01
N ALA A 33 1.85 -2.27 -9.29
CA ALA A 33 1.52 -0.94 -9.78
C ALA A 33 2.78 -0.10 -10.02
N LEU A 34 3.69 -0.07 -9.04
CA LEU A 34 4.97 0.65 -9.14
C LEU A 34 5.90 0.09 -10.23
N LYS A 35 5.76 -1.19 -10.59
CA LYS A 35 6.48 -1.82 -11.69
C LYS A 35 5.92 -1.45 -13.06
N ARG A 36 4.61 -1.16 -13.15
CA ARG A 36 3.90 -0.86 -14.42
C ARG A 36 3.81 0.63 -14.74
N GLU A 37 3.74 1.46 -13.72
CA GLU A 37 3.34 2.85 -13.80
C GLU A 37 4.38 3.77 -13.15
N SER A 38 4.35 5.07 -13.49
CA SER A 38 5.15 6.06 -12.76
C SER A 38 4.66 6.17 -11.31
N PHE A 39 5.51 6.64 -10.39
CA PHE A 39 5.18 6.67 -8.96
C PHE A 39 3.81 7.32 -8.65
N PHE A 40 3.51 8.48 -9.25
CA PHE A 40 2.26 9.19 -8.98
C PHE A 40 1.05 8.52 -9.65
N ASP A 41 1.24 7.91 -10.82
CA ASP A 41 0.20 7.13 -11.48
C ASP A 41 -0.14 5.89 -10.63
N ALA A 42 0.87 5.12 -10.23
CA ALA A 42 0.72 3.96 -9.34
C ALA A 42 0.04 4.33 -8.02
N MET A 43 0.40 5.47 -7.43
CA MET A 43 -0.22 5.98 -6.21
C MET A 43 -1.70 6.30 -6.42
N ALA A 44 -2.06 6.96 -7.52
CA ALA A 44 -3.45 7.26 -7.84
C ALA A 44 -4.24 5.96 -8.08
N THR A 45 -3.69 5.03 -8.86
CA THR A 45 -4.26 3.71 -9.15
C THR A 45 -4.58 2.94 -7.88
N VAL A 46 -3.60 2.75 -7.00
CA VAL A 46 -3.77 2.00 -5.75
C VAL A 46 -4.71 2.72 -4.78
N ALA A 47 -4.56 4.03 -4.58
CA ALA A 47 -5.40 4.77 -3.64
C ALA A 47 -6.87 4.80 -4.06
N ASN A 48 -7.15 5.06 -5.35
CA ASN A 48 -8.50 5.06 -5.89
C ASN A 48 -9.11 3.66 -5.84
N GLY A 49 -8.33 2.64 -6.23
CA GLY A 49 -8.74 1.25 -6.20
C GLY A 49 -9.15 0.77 -4.81
N ILE A 50 -8.32 1.02 -3.79
CA ILE A 50 -8.61 0.64 -2.39
C ILE A 50 -9.83 1.42 -1.88
N THR A 51 -9.92 2.72 -2.17
CA THR A 51 -11.09 3.54 -1.77
C THR A 51 -12.39 3.01 -2.37
N ALA A 52 -12.38 2.66 -3.66
CA ALA A 52 -13.53 2.11 -4.35
C ALA A 52 -13.89 0.71 -3.80
N ALA A 53 -12.91 -0.15 -3.55
CA ALA A 53 -13.11 -1.46 -2.95
C ALA A 53 -13.72 -1.36 -1.54
N ALA A 54 -13.20 -0.47 -0.69
CA ALA A 54 -13.73 -0.23 0.65
C ALA A 54 -15.19 0.30 0.60
N SER A 55 -15.50 1.16 -0.37
CA SER A 55 -16.84 1.68 -0.59
C SER A 55 -17.82 0.60 -1.04
N ARG A 56 -17.43 -0.24 -2.01
CA ARG A 56 -18.25 -1.40 -2.46
C ARG A 56 -18.49 -2.41 -1.36
N ALA A 57 -17.53 -2.59 -0.46
CA ALA A 57 -17.64 -3.44 0.72
C ALA A 57 -18.48 -2.83 1.86
N GLY A 58 -19.04 -1.62 1.69
CA GLY A 58 -19.82 -0.92 2.71
C GLY A 58 -18.99 -0.45 3.91
N ALA A 59 -17.67 -0.35 3.76
CA ALA A 59 -16.74 0.00 4.83
C ALA A 59 -15.77 1.13 4.43
N PRO A 60 -16.27 2.30 3.97
CA PRO A 60 -15.44 3.39 3.47
C PRO A 60 -14.41 3.88 4.51
N ASP A 61 -14.72 3.80 5.80
CA ASP A 61 -13.84 4.22 6.90
C ASP A 61 -12.59 3.34 7.09
N LYS A 62 -12.50 2.21 6.37
CA LYS A 62 -11.30 1.36 6.35
C LYS A 62 -10.18 1.93 5.48
N PHE A 63 -10.50 2.82 4.52
CA PHE A 63 -9.46 3.50 3.76
C PHE A 63 -8.68 4.48 4.65
N ASN A 64 -7.36 4.57 4.44
CA ASN A 64 -6.51 5.49 5.16
C ASN A 64 -5.41 6.04 4.24
N ALA A 65 -5.55 7.31 3.84
CA ALA A 65 -4.63 7.99 2.94
C ALA A 65 -3.17 8.02 3.45
N THR A 66 -2.96 8.19 4.76
CA THR A 66 -1.61 8.21 5.34
C THR A 66 -0.94 6.85 5.29
N ILE A 67 -1.65 5.79 5.62
CA ILE A 67 -1.10 4.43 5.56
C ILE A 67 -0.79 4.06 4.11
N THR A 68 -1.70 4.32 3.17
CA THR A 68 -1.46 4.09 1.74
C THR A 68 -0.23 4.86 1.25
N LEU A 69 -0.11 6.16 1.55
CA LEU A 69 1.08 6.94 1.19
C LEU A 69 2.35 6.32 1.77
N ALA A 70 2.37 6.02 3.07
CA ALA A 70 3.54 5.49 3.75
C ALA A 70 4.06 4.21 3.10
N PHE A 71 3.16 3.26 2.82
CA PHE A 71 3.53 2.02 2.14
C PHE A 71 3.97 2.24 0.69
N MET A 72 3.27 3.07 -0.09
CA MET A 72 3.66 3.35 -1.48
C MET A 72 5.06 3.95 -1.56
N CYS A 73 5.40 4.92 -0.70
CA CYS A 73 6.73 5.51 -0.63
C CYS A 73 7.80 4.47 -0.23
N GLU A 74 7.55 3.72 0.85
CA GLU A 74 8.52 2.75 1.37
C GLU A 74 8.79 1.61 0.37
N ILE A 75 7.75 1.13 -0.32
CA ILE A 75 7.89 0.10 -1.36
C ILE A 75 8.70 0.65 -2.54
N ALA A 76 8.39 1.86 -3.03
CA ALA A 76 9.12 2.49 -4.11
C ALA A 76 10.60 2.71 -3.77
N GLU A 77 10.91 3.24 -2.58
CA GLU A 77 12.29 3.42 -2.10
C GLU A 77 13.08 2.11 -2.12
N ARG A 78 12.47 1.01 -1.66
CA ARG A 78 13.12 -0.31 -1.60
C ARG A 78 13.30 -0.94 -2.98
N MET A 79 12.36 -0.73 -3.90
CA MET A 79 12.48 -1.17 -5.30
C MET A 79 13.62 -0.46 -6.04
N GLU A 80 13.84 0.83 -5.75
CA GLU A 80 14.97 1.58 -6.32
C GLU A 80 16.31 1.19 -5.68
N ALA A 81 16.32 0.90 -4.38
CA ALA A 81 17.55 0.51 -3.66
C ALA A 81 18.08 -0.86 -4.09
N ARG A 82 17.20 -1.79 -4.50
CA ARG A 82 17.54 -3.16 -4.88
C ARG A 82 16.61 -3.67 -5.97
N ASN A 83 17.17 -4.33 -6.98
CA ASN A 83 16.36 -4.99 -8.00
C ASN A 83 15.73 -6.29 -7.47
N PHE A 84 14.44 -6.47 -7.72
CA PHE A 84 13.68 -7.68 -7.41
C PHE A 84 13.03 -8.22 -8.69
N PRO A 85 13.12 -9.53 -8.98
CA PRO A 85 12.50 -10.09 -10.19
C PRO A 85 10.97 -9.99 -10.17
N ASP A 86 10.36 -10.15 -9.00
CA ASP A 86 8.91 -10.23 -8.80
C ASP A 86 8.48 -9.82 -7.39
N ALA A 87 7.17 -9.60 -7.20
CA ALA A 87 6.59 -9.22 -5.92
C ALA A 87 6.86 -10.25 -4.80
N ASP A 88 6.88 -11.54 -5.12
CA ASP A 88 7.15 -12.61 -4.15
C ASP A 88 8.55 -12.46 -3.55
N SER A 89 9.56 -12.24 -4.40
CA SER A 89 10.94 -12.00 -3.97
C SER A 89 11.11 -10.68 -3.20
N PHE A 90 10.37 -9.63 -3.59
CA PHE A 90 10.34 -8.36 -2.87
C PHE A 90 9.79 -8.54 -1.45
N ILE A 91 8.63 -9.18 -1.31
CA ILE A 91 7.99 -9.44 -0.02
C ILE A 91 8.89 -10.31 0.87
N ALA A 92 9.46 -11.39 0.31
CA ALA A 92 10.34 -12.28 1.07
C ALA A 92 11.58 -11.56 1.61
N ALA A 93 12.10 -10.58 0.87
CA ALA A 93 13.25 -9.77 1.29
C ALA A 93 12.89 -8.62 2.26
N ASN A 94 11.61 -8.29 2.40
CA ASN A 94 11.10 -7.15 3.18
C ASN A 94 9.98 -7.56 4.15
N PRO A 95 10.19 -8.57 5.02
CA PRO A 95 9.14 -9.12 5.88
C PRO A 95 8.61 -8.11 6.92
N ASP A 96 9.37 -7.06 7.23
CA ASP A 96 8.98 -6.00 8.15
C ASP A 96 7.84 -5.12 7.61
N LEU A 97 7.63 -5.07 6.29
CA LEU A 97 6.46 -4.41 5.71
C LEU A 97 5.14 -5.08 6.16
N LEU A 98 5.18 -6.39 6.45
CA LEU A 98 4.01 -7.12 6.94
C LEU A 98 3.66 -6.79 8.39
N SER A 99 4.63 -6.39 9.20
CA SER A 99 4.38 -5.94 10.58
C SER A 99 4.00 -4.46 10.66
N GLY A 100 4.05 -3.73 9.55
CA GLY A 100 3.75 -2.30 9.51
C GLY A 100 4.88 -1.44 10.07
N SER A 101 6.14 -1.89 9.95
CA SER A 101 7.33 -1.16 10.39
C SER A 101 7.37 0.30 9.92
N VAL A 102 6.84 0.56 8.72
CA VAL A 102 6.72 1.90 8.13
C VAL A 102 5.96 2.89 9.04
N LEU A 103 5.04 2.40 9.86
CA LEU A 103 4.24 3.23 10.77
C LEU A 103 5.00 3.65 12.04
N ALA A 104 6.17 3.07 12.32
CA ALA A 104 7.01 3.47 13.46
C ALA A 104 7.53 4.91 13.36
N GLN A 105 7.49 5.52 12.16
CA GLN A 105 7.87 6.91 11.92
C GLN A 105 6.74 7.92 12.26
N TYR A 106 5.59 7.44 12.74
CA TYR A 106 4.45 8.26 13.11
C TYR A 106 4.24 8.19 14.63
N SER A 107 4.07 9.35 15.27
CA SER A 107 3.68 9.40 16.68
C SER A 107 2.39 8.62 16.93
N GLU A 108 2.19 8.19 18.17
CA GLU A 108 0.99 7.46 18.56
C GLU A 108 -0.28 8.19 18.11
N GLY A 109 -1.20 7.44 17.47
CA GLY A 109 -2.46 7.95 16.98
C GLY A 109 -2.39 8.82 15.70
N ARG A 110 -1.21 9.29 15.27
CA ARG A 110 -1.09 10.18 14.11
C ARG A 110 -1.58 9.52 12.83
N ALA A 111 -1.00 8.37 12.47
CA ALA A 111 -1.31 7.64 11.23
C ALA A 111 -2.75 7.12 11.16
N VAL A 112 -3.44 7.02 12.29
CA VAL A 112 -4.83 6.51 12.39
C VAL A 112 -5.83 7.59 12.84
N SER A 113 -5.43 8.86 12.86
CA SER A 113 -6.34 9.96 13.17
C SER A 113 -7.39 10.14 12.07
N ALA A 114 -8.52 10.79 12.39
CA ALA A 114 -9.53 11.15 11.38
C ALA A 114 -8.95 12.02 10.27
N ARG A 115 -7.96 12.87 10.59
CA ARG A 115 -7.22 13.67 9.61
C ARG A 115 -6.38 12.77 8.70
N ALA A 116 -5.63 11.83 9.26
CA ALA A 116 -4.76 10.91 8.51
C ALA A 116 -5.51 9.99 7.55
N ARG A 117 -6.76 9.63 7.89
CA ARG A 117 -7.62 8.87 6.96
C ARG A 117 -7.95 9.66 5.70
N ARG A 118 -8.22 10.98 5.83
CA ARG A 118 -8.66 11.85 4.72
C ARG A 118 -7.52 12.44 3.92
N ILE A 119 -6.42 12.81 4.58
CA ILE A 119 -5.24 13.39 3.94
C ILE A 119 -4.01 12.61 4.37
N ALA A 120 -3.07 12.45 3.45
CA ALA A 120 -1.81 11.81 3.77
C ALA A 120 -0.95 12.77 4.60
N LEU A 121 -0.60 12.36 5.82
CA LEU A 121 0.30 13.09 6.69
C LEU A 121 1.73 12.57 6.48
N LEU A 122 2.71 13.47 6.55
CA LEU A 122 4.11 13.06 6.64
C LEU A 122 4.41 12.51 8.05
N PRO A 123 5.41 11.61 8.17
CA PRO A 123 5.93 11.16 9.45
C PRO A 123 6.45 12.34 10.29
N ASP A 124 6.42 12.20 11.61
CA ASP A 124 6.87 13.20 12.57
C ASP A 124 7.91 12.69 13.57
N LEU A 125 8.31 11.43 13.45
CA LEU A 125 9.44 10.85 14.17
C LEU A 125 10.59 10.58 13.20
N ALA A 126 11.81 10.58 13.73
CA ALA A 126 12.98 10.19 12.95
C ALA A 126 12.89 8.71 12.56
N ARG A 127 13.40 8.37 11.37
CA ARG A 127 13.58 6.97 10.98
C ARG A 127 14.63 6.36 11.93
N SER A 128 14.26 5.28 12.61
CA SER A 128 15.21 4.51 13.41
C SER A 128 16.32 3.99 12.47
N ALA A 129 17.58 4.28 12.81
CA ALA A 129 18.75 3.85 12.05
C ALA A 129 19.00 2.33 12.20
#